data_AF-A0A9D6HEF0-F1
#
_entry.id   AF-A0A9D6HEF0-F1
#
_cell.length_a   1.000
_cell.length_b   1.000
_cell.length_c   1.000
_cell.angle_alpha   90.00
_cell.angle_beta   90.00
_cell.angle_gamma   90.00
#
_symmetry.space_group_name_H-M   'P 1'
#
loop_
_entity.id
_entity.type
_entity.pdbx_description
1 polymer ?
#
loop_
_entity_poly.entity_id
_entity_poly.type
_entity_poly.pdbx_seq_one_letter_code
_entity_poly.pdbx_strand_id
1 'polypeptide(L)'
;MTMVETALGPVATAELGPTLMHEHIVTRSPGVHENWPHLFDRDAILAIAERKMADLHGRGIRAIVDLTTVDLGRDIDLIVDVARRSRVKVIVATGVWWMPQRYFSAHGVDAVA
;
A
#
# COMPACT_ATOMS: atom_id res chain seq x y z
N MET A 1 7.96 27.26 -1.91
CA MET A 1 7.72 26.21 -0.91
C MET A 1 8.01 24.87 -1.58
N THR A 2 8.80 24.00 -0.95
CA THR A 2 9.12 22.68 -1.51
C THR A 2 7.95 21.74 -1.26
N MET A 3 7.44 21.10 -2.33
CA MET A 3 6.26 20.24 -2.31
C MET A 3 6.65 18.76 -2.50
N VAL A 4 5.79 17.85 -2.07
CA VAL A 4 5.87 16.41 -2.36
C VAL A 4 4.50 15.88 -2.78
N GLU A 5 4.47 15.03 -3.80
CA GLU A 5 3.24 14.38 -4.25
C GLU A 5 2.79 13.29 -3.27
N THR A 6 1.49 13.26 -2.99
CA THR A 6 0.82 12.19 -2.22
C THR A 6 -0.29 11.57 -3.06
N ALA A 7 -0.87 10.47 -2.61
CA ALA A 7 -2.02 9.82 -3.26
C ALA A 7 -3.23 10.75 -3.46
N LEU A 8 -3.34 11.84 -2.68
CA LEU A 8 -4.41 12.83 -2.78
C LEU A 8 -3.92 14.20 -3.29
N GLY A 9 -2.74 14.25 -3.92
CA GLY A 9 -2.15 15.45 -4.48
C GLY A 9 -0.98 16.02 -3.65
N PRO A 10 -0.40 17.13 -4.09
CA PRO A 10 0.80 17.70 -3.49
C PRO A 10 0.55 18.31 -2.11
N VAL A 11 1.50 18.13 -1.20
CA VAL A 11 1.52 18.77 0.12
C VAL A 11 2.86 19.47 0.35
N ALA A 12 2.87 20.52 1.18
CA ALA A 12 4.12 21.16 1.57
C ALA A 12 4.97 20.19 2.41
N THR A 13 6.27 20.11 2.12
CA THR A 13 7.20 19.24 2.87
C THR A 13 7.22 19.54 4.37
N ALA A 14 6.99 20.79 4.77
CA ALA A 14 6.86 21.21 6.18
C ALA A 14 5.64 20.60 6.90
N GLU A 15 4.64 20.09 6.17
CA GLU A 15 3.40 19.52 6.72
C GLU A 15 3.42 17.99 6.81
N LEU A 16 4.52 17.33 6.41
CA LEU A 16 4.61 15.86 6.45
C LEU A 16 4.52 15.32 7.88
N GLY A 17 5.17 15.99 8.84
CA GLY A 17 5.29 15.51 10.21
C GLY A 17 6.06 14.18 10.32
N PRO A 18 5.94 13.46 11.45
CA PRO A 18 6.56 12.15 11.62
C PRO A 18 6.09 11.17 10.53
N THR A 19 7.05 10.63 9.78
CA THR A 19 6.81 9.84 8.57
C THR A 19 7.46 8.47 8.67
N LEU A 20 6.71 7.41 8.38
CA LEU A 20 7.28 6.07 8.17
C LEU A 20 7.74 5.97 6.71
N MET A 21 9.05 5.86 6.52
CA MET A 21 9.68 6.06 5.19
C MET A 21 9.67 4.81 4.29
N HIS A 22 9.27 3.64 4.81
CA HIS A 22 9.20 2.39 4.05
C HIS A 22 8.07 1.53 4.61
N GLU A 23 6.91 1.59 3.98
CA GLU A 23 5.74 0.78 4.34
C GLU A 23 5.11 0.16 3.09
N HIS A 24 4.16 -0.75 3.32
CA HIS A 24 3.31 -1.30 2.28
C HIS A 24 1.89 -1.40 2.83
N ILE A 25 0.91 -0.74 2.20
CA ILE A 25 -0.51 -0.87 2.60
C ILE A 25 -1.00 -2.28 2.31
N VAL A 26 -0.67 -2.79 1.12
CA VAL A 26 -0.94 -4.16 0.70
C VAL A 26 0.13 -4.58 -0.32
N THR A 27 0.64 -5.80 -0.19
CA THR A 27 1.47 -6.41 -1.22
C THR A 27 0.73 -7.60 -1.81
N ARG A 28 0.87 -7.78 -3.13
CA ARG A 28 0.25 -8.88 -3.86
C ARG A 28 1.25 -9.45 -4.84
N SER A 29 0.94 -10.63 -5.36
CA SER A 29 1.67 -11.19 -6.50
C SER A 29 0.87 -10.85 -7.78
N PRO A 30 1.40 -10.00 -8.67
CA PRO A 30 0.75 -9.69 -9.96
C PRO A 30 0.41 -10.97 -10.75
N GLY A 31 -0.61 -11.00 -11.57
CA GLY A 31 -1.09 -12.25 -12.17
C GLY A 31 -1.79 -13.24 -11.20
N VAL A 32 -1.38 -13.40 -9.94
CA VAL A 32 -2.06 -14.33 -9.02
C VAL A 32 -3.46 -13.82 -8.68
N HIS A 33 -3.60 -12.56 -8.27
CA HIS A 33 -4.91 -12.02 -7.88
C HIS A 33 -5.87 -11.86 -9.07
N GLU A 34 -5.35 -11.68 -10.27
CA GLU A 34 -6.12 -11.59 -11.51
C GLU A 34 -6.65 -12.97 -11.92
N ASN A 35 -5.89 -14.05 -11.67
CA ASN A 35 -6.30 -15.41 -12.00
C ASN A 35 -7.10 -16.10 -10.88
N TRP A 36 -6.85 -15.75 -9.61
CA TRP A 36 -7.54 -16.30 -8.44
C TRP A 36 -8.09 -15.18 -7.53
N PRO A 37 -9.10 -14.42 -8.00
CA PRO A 37 -9.60 -13.25 -7.27
C PRO A 37 -10.21 -13.59 -5.89
N HIS A 38 -10.66 -14.83 -5.68
CA HIS A 38 -11.19 -15.30 -4.40
C HIS A 38 -10.14 -15.35 -3.27
N LEU A 39 -8.85 -15.33 -3.61
CA LEU A 39 -7.76 -15.22 -2.62
C LEU A 39 -7.61 -13.79 -2.07
N PHE A 40 -8.37 -12.84 -2.61
CA PHE A 40 -8.25 -11.43 -2.28
C PHE A 40 -9.60 -10.82 -1.88
N ASP A 41 -9.79 -10.62 -0.57
CA ASP A 41 -10.91 -9.86 -0.03
C ASP A 41 -10.55 -8.37 0.09
N ARG A 42 -10.91 -7.60 -0.94
CA ARG A 42 -10.61 -6.16 -1.02
C ARG A 42 -11.21 -5.38 0.14
N ASP A 43 -12.43 -5.69 0.54
CA ASP A 43 -13.16 -4.95 1.57
C ASP A 43 -12.59 -5.25 2.96
N ALA A 44 -12.23 -6.51 3.23
CA ALA A 44 -11.53 -6.87 4.47
C ALA A 44 -10.17 -6.17 4.57
N ILE A 45 -9.42 -6.09 3.47
CA ILE A 45 -8.12 -5.40 3.42
C ILE A 45 -8.28 -3.90 3.67
N LEU A 46 -9.27 -3.28 3.02
CA LEU A 46 -9.56 -1.86 3.23
C LEU A 46 -9.91 -1.58 4.70
N ALA A 47 -10.74 -2.43 5.32
CA ALA A 47 -11.09 -2.30 6.73
C ALA A 47 -9.87 -2.47 7.66
N ILE A 48 -8.95 -3.39 7.35
CA ILE A 48 -7.69 -3.56 8.09
C ILE A 48 -6.81 -2.32 7.94
N ALA A 49 -6.64 -1.82 6.72
CA ALA A 49 -5.83 -0.65 6.43
C ALA A 49 -6.37 0.59 7.16
N GLU A 50 -7.68 0.82 7.14
CA GLU A 50 -8.32 1.92 7.87
C GLU A 50 -8.02 1.87 9.37
N ARG A 51 -8.19 0.70 10.01
CA ARG A 51 -7.87 0.52 11.44
C ARG A 51 -6.39 0.78 11.74
N LYS A 52 -5.48 0.29 10.90
CA LYS A 52 -4.04 0.51 11.06
C LYS A 52 -3.66 1.97 10.89
N MET A 53 -4.21 2.66 9.88
CA MET A 53 -3.96 4.09 9.67
C MET A 53 -4.48 4.95 10.84
N ALA A 54 -5.62 4.58 11.42
CA ALA A 54 -6.14 5.23 12.62
C ALA A 54 -5.21 5.03 13.84
N ASP A 55 -4.69 3.82 14.06
CA ASP A 55 -3.70 3.53 15.12
C ASP A 55 -2.40 4.33 14.92
N LEU A 56 -1.87 4.36 13.68
CA LEU A 56 -0.70 5.18 13.33
C LEU A 56 -0.92 6.66 13.65
N HIS A 57 -2.07 7.22 13.25
CA HIS A 57 -2.41 8.61 13.55
C HIS A 57 -2.46 8.87 15.06
N GLY A 58 -3.09 7.96 15.82
CA GLY A 58 -3.18 8.00 17.28
C GLY A 58 -1.82 7.97 17.98
N ARG A 59 -0.81 7.34 17.35
CA ARG A 59 0.58 7.29 17.81
C ARG A 59 1.45 8.46 17.34
N GLY A 60 0.88 9.45 16.66
CA GLY A 60 1.60 10.65 16.22
C GLY A 60 2.18 10.59 14.81
N ILE A 61 2.02 9.48 14.08
CA ILE A 61 2.42 9.38 12.68
C ILE A 61 1.49 10.22 11.81
N ARG A 62 2.05 10.88 10.80
CA ARG A 62 1.33 11.82 9.93
C ARG A 62 1.47 11.49 8.44
N ALA A 63 2.49 10.74 8.06
CA ALA A 63 2.63 10.22 6.71
C ALA A 63 3.26 8.82 6.70
N ILE A 64 3.00 8.09 5.62
CA ILE A 64 3.75 6.89 5.23
C ILE A 64 4.23 7.03 3.78
N VAL A 65 5.28 6.31 3.45
CA VAL A 65 5.71 6.08 2.07
C VAL A 65 5.41 4.63 1.71
N ASP A 66 4.42 4.43 0.85
CA ASP A 66 4.08 3.11 0.31
C ASP A 66 5.03 2.77 -0.84
N LEU A 67 5.93 1.81 -0.61
CA LEU A 67 6.93 1.34 -1.56
C LEU A 67 6.45 0.13 -2.38
N THR A 68 5.15 -0.09 -2.48
CA THR A 68 4.57 -1.13 -3.33
C THR A 68 4.69 -0.73 -4.80
N THR A 69 5.66 -1.33 -5.48
CA THR A 69 5.93 -1.17 -6.91
C THR A 69 4.97 -2.00 -7.78
N VAL A 70 5.07 -1.82 -9.11
CA VAL A 70 4.20 -2.54 -10.08
C VAL A 70 4.27 -4.06 -9.93
N ASP A 71 5.46 -4.59 -9.67
CA ASP A 71 5.75 -6.01 -9.51
C ASP A 71 5.54 -6.55 -8.08
N LEU A 72 5.28 -5.65 -7.12
CA LEU A 72 4.77 -5.98 -5.78
C LEU A 72 3.24 -5.92 -5.70
N GLY A 73 2.58 -5.81 -6.85
CA GLY A 73 1.13 -5.92 -6.96
C GLY A 73 0.36 -4.67 -6.59
N ARG A 74 0.95 -3.47 -6.83
CA ARG A 74 0.34 -2.17 -6.52
C ARG A 74 -1.11 -2.08 -7.00
N ASP A 75 -2.00 -1.76 -6.07
CA ASP A 75 -3.41 -1.40 -6.32
C ASP A 75 -3.58 0.10 -6.04
N ILE A 76 -3.48 0.94 -7.08
CA ILE A 76 -3.54 2.39 -6.86
C ILE A 76 -4.92 2.84 -6.37
N ASP A 77 -6.00 2.18 -6.82
CA ASP A 77 -7.35 2.54 -6.43
C ASP A 77 -7.61 2.19 -4.96
N LEU A 78 -7.12 1.05 -4.48
CA LEU A 78 -7.15 0.70 -3.05
C LEU A 78 -6.30 1.67 -2.22
N ILE A 79 -5.10 2.03 -2.67
CA ILE A 79 -4.23 2.98 -1.96
C ILE A 79 -4.92 4.35 -1.84
N VAL A 80 -5.55 4.84 -2.92
CA VAL A 80 -6.32 6.09 -2.92
C VAL A 80 -7.53 5.97 -1.99
N ASP A 81 -8.22 4.83 -1.99
CA ASP A 81 -9.34 4.55 -1.09
C ASP A 81 -8.91 4.60 0.38
N VAL A 82 -7.76 4.01 0.73
CA VAL A 82 -7.18 4.08 2.08
C VAL A 82 -6.80 5.52 2.42
N ALA A 83 -6.15 6.23 1.50
CA ALA A 83 -5.74 7.61 1.71
C ALA A 83 -6.95 8.53 1.98
N ARG A 84 -8.07 8.37 1.25
CA ARG A 84 -9.31 9.13 1.46
C ARG A 84 -9.96 8.89 2.83
N ARG A 85 -9.80 7.69 3.37
CA ARG A 85 -10.35 7.27 4.69
C ARG A 85 -9.39 7.54 5.84
N SER A 86 -8.17 8.02 5.55
CA SER A 86 -7.08 8.17 6.51
C SER A 86 -6.77 9.64 6.80
N ARG A 87 -6.32 9.90 8.03
CA ARG A 87 -5.68 11.18 8.40
C ARG A 87 -4.16 11.18 8.20
N VAL A 88 -3.59 10.02 7.93
CA VAL A 88 -2.18 9.81 7.57
C VAL A 88 -2.04 9.95 6.05
N LYS A 89 -1.14 10.84 5.63
CA LYS A 89 -0.81 11.06 4.21
C LYS A 89 -0.09 9.85 3.64
N VAL A 90 -0.31 9.55 2.35
CA VAL A 90 0.34 8.42 1.68
C VAL A 90 1.14 8.93 0.48
N ILE A 91 2.46 8.83 0.55
CA ILE A 91 3.35 9.01 -0.61
C ILE A 91 3.45 7.66 -1.32
N VAL A 92 3.33 7.66 -2.65
CA VAL A 92 3.32 6.42 -3.44
C VAL A 92 4.58 6.33 -4.29
N ALA A 93 5.22 5.16 -4.29
CA ALA A 93 6.37 4.89 -5.14
C ALA A 93 6.00 4.51 -6.58
N THR A 94 6.98 4.70 -7.45
CA THR A 94 7.08 4.06 -8.77
C THR A 94 8.35 3.19 -8.80
N GLY A 95 8.53 2.41 -9.87
CA GLY A 95 9.69 1.52 -10.04
C GLY A 95 9.31 0.05 -10.02
N VAL A 96 10.34 -0.79 -9.86
CA VAL A 96 10.27 -2.26 -9.91
C VAL A 96 11.16 -2.83 -8.80
N TRP A 97 10.65 -3.77 -7.99
CA TRP A 97 11.36 -4.44 -6.90
C TRP A 97 12.31 -5.54 -7.41
N TRP A 98 12.03 -6.11 -8.58
CA TRP A 98 12.86 -7.03 -9.37
C TRP A 98 13.08 -8.42 -8.72
N MET A 99 12.00 -9.06 -8.27
CA MET A 99 12.07 -10.41 -7.69
C MET A 99 10.91 -11.30 -8.19
N PRO A 100 11.11 -12.63 -8.23
CA PRO A 100 10.02 -13.57 -8.48
C PRO A 100 8.88 -13.39 -7.49
N GLN A 101 7.68 -13.75 -7.92
CA GLN A 101 6.50 -13.54 -7.11
C GLN A 101 6.52 -14.37 -5.84
N ARG A 102 6.26 -13.70 -4.72
CA ARG A 102 6.33 -14.32 -3.40
C ARG A 102 5.31 -15.45 -3.24
N TYR A 103 4.15 -15.39 -3.90
CA TYR A 103 3.14 -16.45 -3.84
C TYR A 103 3.72 -17.81 -4.23
N PHE A 104 4.38 -17.90 -5.40
CA PHE A 104 4.98 -19.15 -5.88
C PHE A 104 6.24 -19.57 -5.11
N SER A 105 6.86 -18.65 -4.37
CA SER A 105 7.96 -19.00 -3.46
C SER A 105 7.48 -19.56 -2.13
N ALA A 106 6.22 -19.27 -1.75
CA ALA A 106 5.65 -19.65 -0.46
C ALA A 106 4.66 -20.81 -0.52
N HIS A 107 4.13 -21.16 -1.71
CA HIS A 107 3.03 -22.10 -1.87
C HIS A 107 3.38 -23.21 -2.86
N GLY A 108 3.00 -24.45 -2.53
CA GLY A 108 3.17 -25.62 -3.40
C GLY A 108 2.08 -25.70 -4.47
N VAL A 109 2.25 -26.61 -5.43
CA VAL A 109 1.34 -26.81 -6.58
C VAL A 109 -0.12 -26.94 -6.16
N ASP A 110 -0.40 -27.69 -5.10
CA ASP A 110 -1.76 -27.95 -4.62
C ASP A 110 -2.48 -26.71 -4.08
N ALA A 111 -1.75 -25.64 -3.74
CA ALA A 111 -2.32 -24.37 -3.29
C ALA A 111 -2.53 -23.38 -4.45
N VAL A 112 -2.09 -23.72 -5.66
CA VAL A 112 -2.25 -22.92 -6.88
C VAL A 112 -3.31 -23.54 -7.81
N ALA A 113 -3.46 -24.87 -7.80
CA ALA A 113 -4.44 -25.61 -8.60
C ALA A 113 -5.87 -25.48 -8.06
#